data_AF-F4X3D5-F1
#
_entry.id   AF-F4X3D5-F1
#
_cell.length_a   1.000
_cell.length_b   1.000
_cell.length_c   1.000
_cell.angle_alpha   90.00
_cell.angle_beta   90.00
_cell.angle_gamma   90.00
#
_symmetry.space_group_name_H-M   'P 1'
#
loop_
_entity.id
_entity.type
_entity.pdbx_description
1 polymer ?
#
loop_
_entity_poly.entity_id
_entity_poly.type
_entity_poly.pdbx_seq_one_letter_code
_entity_poly.pdbx_strand_id
1 'polypeptide(L)'
;LELIGLWPRFEQTTWEKCLCNLRVLLTFLFIIFVLMIPALYSLIRIHFDILLVTDNLMSTLPIITCVLRLVIFWWKREAVAPIIHLIVNDWTKTTTFQEKAIMVAKAQIARIIITFGYGMMAAAITVMAVLPIFGYSVRHLSNITADLERPLPIQTYYIYDTTRSPQYEMTYAVQSIASLLCIMCYTGIDSFLSLSVFHISGQLDILRNRLLHLHAVANFNNVLKNIYIYI
;
A
#
# COMPACT_ATOMS: atom_id res chain seq x y z
N LEU A 1 1.62 7.26 4.40
CA LEU A 1 1.26 8.12 3.25
C LEU A 1 1.49 9.61 3.51
N GLU A 2 1.16 10.14 4.69
CA GLU A 2 1.34 11.56 5.00
C GLU A 2 2.81 12.02 5.08
N LEU A 3 3.67 11.19 5.67
CA LEU A 3 5.13 11.42 5.71
C LEU A 3 5.71 11.66 4.30
N ILE A 4 5.33 10.78 3.36
CA ILE A 4 5.73 10.80 1.94
C ILE A 4 5.10 11.99 1.18
N GLY A 5 4.04 12.60 1.72
CA GLY A 5 3.29 13.66 1.04
C GLY A 5 2.19 13.17 0.09
N LEU A 6 1.92 11.86 0.06
CA LEU A 6 0.95 11.24 -0.83
C LEU A 6 -0.49 11.40 -0.35
N TRP A 7 -0.70 11.58 0.96
CA TRP A 7 -2.05 11.74 1.53
C TRP A 7 -2.71 13.02 1.00
N PRO A 8 -3.90 12.94 0.38
CA PRO A 8 -4.65 14.13 -0.03
C PRO A 8 -5.17 14.86 1.22
N ARG A 9 -4.96 16.18 1.29
CA ARG A 9 -5.58 17.01 2.33
C ARG A 9 -6.55 17.98 1.66
N PHE A 10 -7.62 18.32 2.37
CA PHE A 10 -8.75 19.10 1.86
C PHE A 10 -8.42 20.59 1.72
N GLU A 11 -7.75 21.14 2.73
CA GLU A 11 -7.28 22.51 2.75
C GLU A 11 -5.76 22.47 2.73
N GLN A 12 -5.17 23.00 1.66
CA GLN A 12 -3.73 23.19 1.54
C GLN A 12 -3.48 24.55 0.92
N THR A 13 -2.58 25.30 1.53
CA THR A 13 -1.98 26.45 0.88
C THR A 13 -1.18 25.97 -0.35
N THR A 14 -0.97 26.85 -1.33
CA THR A 14 -0.14 26.57 -2.50
C THR A 14 1.25 26.06 -2.10
N TRP A 15 1.80 26.60 -1.01
CA TRP A 15 3.09 26.21 -0.45
C TRP A 15 3.08 24.77 0.09
N GLU A 16 2.09 24.40 0.89
CA GLU A 16 1.98 23.03 1.43
C GLU A 16 1.78 21.99 0.33
N LYS A 17 0.99 22.33 -0.70
CA LYS A 17 0.81 21.47 -1.88
C LYS A 17 2.12 21.25 -2.61
N CYS A 18 2.91 22.32 -2.81
CA CYS A 18 4.24 22.26 -3.39
C CYS A 18 5.17 21.35 -2.58
N LEU A 19 5.25 21.55 -1.25
CA LEU A 19 6.07 20.72 -0.36
C LEU A 19 5.64 19.24 -0.35
N CYS A 20 4.34 18.95 -0.41
CA CYS A 20 3.86 17.57 -0.53
C CYS A 20 4.31 16.94 -1.85
N ASN A 21 4.14 17.64 -2.98
CA ASN A 21 4.53 17.14 -4.29
C ASN A 21 6.06 16.95 -4.39
N LEU A 22 6.84 17.86 -3.80
CA LEU A 22 8.29 17.72 -3.71
C LEU A 22 8.70 16.49 -2.90
N ARG A 23 8.07 16.24 -1.74
CA ARG A 23 8.33 15.03 -0.95
C ARG A 23 8.00 13.74 -1.70
N VAL A 24 6.89 13.72 -2.45
CA VAL A 24 6.52 12.56 -3.28
C VAL A 24 7.56 12.35 -4.39
N LEU A 25 7.97 13.42 -5.07
CA LEU A 25 8.98 13.37 -6.13
C LEU A 25 10.33 12.87 -5.59
N LEU A 26 10.81 13.42 -4.47
CA LEU A 26 12.05 12.97 -3.84
C LEU A 26 11.97 11.50 -3.42
N THR A 27 10.86 11.06 -2.85
CA THR A 27 10.64 9.65 -2.49
C THR A 27 10.68 8.76 -3.74
N PHE A 28 10.00 9.17 -4.82
CA PHE A 28 9.98 8.46 -6.09
C PHE A 28 11.39 8.32 -6.69
N LEU A 29 12.12 9.43 -6.81
CA LEU A 29 13.49 9.42 -7.33
C LEU A 29 14.41 8.54 -6.47
N PHE A 30 14.30 8.65 -5.14
CA PHE A 30 15.10 7.85 -4.22
C PHE A 30 14.87 6.34 -4.41
N ILE A 31 13.61 5.89 -4.50
CA ILE A 31 13.29 4.48 -4.77
C ILE A 31 13.83 4.04 -6.14
N ILE A 32 13.71 4.89 -7.16
CA ILE A 32 14.19 4.58 -8.52
C ILE A 32 15.71 4.37 -8.54
N PHE A 33 16.47 5.31 -8.01
CA PHE A 33 17.94 5.29 -8.07
C PHE A 33 18.56 4.25 -7.13
N VAL A 34 18.00 4.09 -5.93
CA VAL A 34 18.58 3.20 -4.92
C VAL A 34 18.17 1.75 -5.13
N LEU A 35 16.94 1.49 -5.57
CA LEU A 35 16.41 0.13 -5.67
C LEU A 35 16.15 -0.30 -7.11
N MET A 36 15.34 0.46 -7.85
CA MET A 36 14.79 0.02 -9.13
C MET A 36 15.86 -0.18 -10.22
N ILE A 37 16.73 0.80 -10.42
CA ILE A 37 17.81 0.73 -11.42
C ILE A 37 18.82 -0.39 -11.07
N PRO A 38 19.37 -0.46 -9.83
CA PRO A 38 20.25 -1.55 -9.44
C PRO A 38 19.62 -2.95 -9.54
N ALA A 39 18.33 -3.07 -9.25
CA ALA A 39 17.58 -4.33 -9.37
C ALA A 39 17.43 -4.77 -10.82
N LEU A 40 17.04 -3.88 -11.73
CA LEU A 40 16.96 -4.20 -13.17
C LEU A 40 18.33 -4.55 -13.76
N TYR A 41 19.36 -3.79 -13.40
CA TYR A 41 20.70 -4.08 -13.89
C TYR A 41 21.18 -5.45 -13.40
N SER A 42 20.91 -5.79 -12.13
CA SER A 42 21.18 -7.12 -11.59
C SER A 42 20.45 -8.21 -12.37
N LEU A 43 19.17 -8.00 -12.69
CA LEU A 43 18.36 -8.96 -13.46
C LEU A 43 18.93 -9.20 -14.87
N ILE A 44 19.36 -8.14 -15.55
CA ILE A 44 20.03 -8.23 -16.86
C ILE A 44 21.35 -9.00 -16.76
N ARG A 45 22.09 -8.87 -15.65
CA ARG A 45 23.38 -9.56 -15.48
C ARG A 45 23.24 -11.06 -15.24
N ILE A 46 22.25 -11.48 -14.46
CA ILE A 46 22.08 -12.88 -14.02
C ILE A 46 21.12 -13.69 -14.92
N HIS A 47 20.70 -13.13 -16.07
CA HIS A 47 19.62 -13.65 -16.92
C HIS A 47 19.79 -15.10 -17.41
N PHE A 48 21.01 -15.65 -17.39
CA PHE A 48 21.28 -17.03 -17.79
C PHE A 48 21.01 -18.09 -16.71
N ASP A 49 20.81 -17.69 -15.44
CA ASP A 49 20.52 -18.60 -14.32
C ASP A 49 19.07 -18.40 -13.84
N ILE A 50 18.20 -19.36 -14.17
CA ILE A 50 16.76 -19.28 -13.88
C ILE A 50 16.48 -19.21 -12.37
N LEU A 51 17.29 -19.87 -11.53
CA LEU A 51 17.11 -19.84 -10.08
C LEU A 51 17.41 -18.43 -9.54
N LEU A 52 18.54 -17.84 -9.96
CA LEU A 52 18.90 -16.47 -9.57
C LEU A 52 17.92 -15.43 -10.11
N VAL A 53 17.45 -15.60 -11.34
CA VAL A 53 16.44 -14.74 -11.97
C VAL A 53 15.14 -14.78 -11.18
N THR A 54 14.63 -15.98 -10.88
CA THR A 54 13.37 -16.16 -10.14
C THR A 54 13.44 -15.47 -8.79
N ASP A 55 14.52 -15.71 -8.08
CA ASP A 55 14.77 -15.15 -6.77
C ASP A 55 14.95 -13.61 -6.84
N ASN A 56 15.52 -13.06 -7.94
CA ASN A 56 15.67 -11.62 -8.12
C ASN A 56 14.33 -10.96 -8.44
N LEU A 57 13.51 -11.61 -9.27
CA LEU A 57 12.15 -11.19 -9.56
C LEU A 57 11.28 -11.10 -8.31
N MET A 58 11.48 -11.96 -7.29
CA MET A 58 10.76 -11.87 -6.02
C MET A 58 10.92 -10.51 -5.32
N SER A 59 12.07 -9.85 -5.49
CA SER A 59 12.30 -8.49 -4.96
C SER A 59 11.98 -7.39 -5.97
N THR A 60 12.34 -7.60 -7.24
CA THR A 60 12.21 -6.60 -8.31
C THR A 60 10.75 -6.33 -8.67
N LEU A 61 9.87 -7.34 -8.70
CA LEU A 61 8.46 -7.17 -9.03
C LEU A 61 7.70 -6.32 -7.99
N PRO A 62 7.86 -6.53 -6.66
CA PRO A 62 7.31 -5.62 -5.66
C PRO A 62 7.79 -4.17 -5.81
N ILE A 63 9.07 -3.95 -6.13
CA ILE A 63 9.62 -2.60 -6.34
C ILE A 63 8.95 -1.93 -7.56
N ILE A 64 8.87 -2.63 -8.69
CA ILE A 64 8.16 -2.16 -9.89
C ILE A 64 6.72 -1.80 -9.55
N THR A 65 6.02 -2.72 -8.88
CA THR A 65 4.62 -2.54 -8.49
C THR A 65 4.45 -1.33 -7.58
N CYS A 66 5.35 -1.13 -6.62
CA CYS A 66 5.33 0.03 -5.75
C CYS A 66 5.50 1.34 -6.53
N VAL A 67 6.48 1.40 -7.44
CA VAL A 67 6.74 2.58 -8.28
C VAL A 67 5.52 2.91 -9.14
N LEU A 68 4.94 1.91 -9.82
CA LEU A 68 3.73 2.09 -10.63
C LEU A 68 2.55 2.58 -9.79
N ARG A 69 2.30 1.95 -8.64
CA ARG A 69 1.24 2.35 -7.72
C ARG A 69 1.43 3.76 -7.18
N LEU A 70 2.67 4.14 -6.86
CA LEU A 70 3.01 5.49 -6.40
C LEU A 70 2.67 6.53 -7.46
N VAL A 71 3.05 6.29 -8.72
CA VAL A 71 2.72 7.17 -9.86
C VAL A 71 1.21 7.26 -10.08
N ILE A 72 0.51 6.12 -10.12
CA ILE A 72 -0.94 6.07 -10.31
C ILE A 72 -1.66 6.82 -9.19
N PHE A 73 -1.32 6.54 -7.95
CA PHE A 73 -1.96 7.18 -6.79
C PHE A 73 -1.66 8.68 -6.74
N TRP A 74 -0.43 9.09 -7.06
CA TRP A 74 -0.07 10.50 -7.11
C TRP A 74 -0.83 11.24 -8.21
N TRP A 75 -0.95 10.67 -9.41
CA TRP A 75 -1.74 11.24 -10.49
C TRP A 75 -3.23 11.33 -10.10
N LYS A 76 -3.78 10.26 -9.51
CA LYS A 76 -5.19 10.22 -9.11
C LYS A 76 -5.49 10.91 -7.78
N ARG A 77 -4.53 11.59 -7.16
CA ARG A 77 -4.67 12.20 -5.83
C ARG A 77 -5.89 13.13 -5.71
N GLU A 78 -6.14 13.97 -6.71
CA GLU A 78 -7.28 14.87 -6.75
C GLU A 78 -8.63 14.13 -6.87
N ALA A 79 -8.64 12.95 -7.50
CA ALA A 79 -9.83 12.10 -7.58
C ALA A 79 -10.03 11.26 -6.29
N VAL A 80 -8.96 10.98 -5.55
CA VAL A 80 -9.02 10.28 -4.26
C VAL A 80 -9.53 11.19 -3.13
N ALA A 81 -9.22 12.49 -3.18
CA ALA A 81 -9.68 13.46 -2.19
C ALA A 81 -11.21 13.45 -1.95
N PRO A 82 -12.08 13.58 -2.97
CA PRO A 82 -13.53 13.54 -2.76
C PRO A 82 -14.02 12.18 -2.23
N ILE A 83 -13.35 11.07 -2.55
CA ILE A 83 -13.70 9.75 -2.00
C ILE A 83 -13.51 9.74 -0.49
N ILE A 84 -12.38 10.25 0.00
CA ILE A 84 -12.13 10.36 1.45
C ILE A 84 -13.16 11.28 2.10
N HIS A 85 -13.50 12.40 1.45
CA HIS A 85 -14.54 13.30 1.94
C HIS A 85 -15.89 12.60 2.09
N LEU A 86 -16.30 11.82 1.09
CA LEU A 86 -17.54 11.04 1.14
C LEU A 86 -17.52 10.03 2.28
N ILE A 87 -16.42 9.29 2.44
CA ILE A 87 -16.23 8.34 3.55
C ILE A 87 -16.40 9.08 4.88
N VAL A 88 -15.66 10.17 5.11
CA VAL A 88 -15.72 10.96 6.35
C VAL A 88 -17.14 11.47 6.61
N ASN A 89 -17.79 12.03 5.58
CA ASN A 89 -19.15 12.54 5.68
C ASN A 89 -20.15 11.45 6.08
N ASP A 90 -20.02 10.24 5.53
CA ASP A 90 -20.88 9.11 5.89
C ASP A 90 -20.70 8.69 7.36
N TRP A 91 -19.50 8.82 7.91
CA TRP A 91 -19.25 8.57 9.33
C TRP A 91 -19.80 9.67 10.26
N THR A 92 -19.91 10.91 9.78
CA THR A 92 -20.45 12.03 10.56
C THR A 92 -21.96 12.18 10.45
N LYS A 93 -22.60 11.64 9.40
CA LYS A 93 -24.06 11.66 9.25
C LYS A 93 -24.75 10.93 10.39
N THR A 94 -25.88 11.46 10.83
CA THR A 94 -26.79 10.78 11.76
C THR A 94 -27.39 9.56 11.06
N THR A 95 -26.83 8.38 11.36
CA THR A 95 -27.27 7.08 10.86
C THR A 95 -27.90 6.28 11.99
N THR A 96 -28.71 5.27 11.66
CA THR A 96 -29.29 4.41 12.69
C THR A 96 -28.19 3.61 13.40
N PHE A 97 -28.44 3.19 14.65
CA PHE A 97 -27.49 2.35 15.38
C PHE A 97 -27.09 1.10 14.59
N GLN A 98 -28.05 0.47 13.91
CA GLN A 98 -27.83 -0.71 13.09
C GLN A 98 -26.90 -0.43 11.90
N GLU A 99 -27.10 0.68 11.18
CA GLU A 99 -26.25 1.08 10.05
C GLU A 99 -24.81 1.35 10.51
N LYS A 100 -24.65 2.07 11.63
CA LYS A 100 -23.34 2.32 12.22
C LYS A 100 -22.64 1.03 12.64
N ALA A 101 -23.37 0.07 13.21
CA ALA A 101 -22.83 -1.23 13.60
C ALA A 101 -22.28 -2.02 12.38
N ILE A 102 -22.99 -1.99 11.24
CA ILE A 102 -22.54 -2.62 9.99
C ILE A 102 -21.22 -1.98 9.52
N MET A 103 -21.16 -0.64 9.49
CA MET A 103 -19.94 0.08 9.07
C MET A 103 -18.75 -0.22 9.99
N VAL A 104 -18.96 -0.26 11.31
CA VAL A 104 -17.92 -0.61 12.29
C VAL A 104 -17.44 -2.03 12.08
N ALA A 105 -18.33 -3.01 11.88
CA ALA A 105 -17.96 -4.39 11.64
C ALA A 105 -17.08 -4.54 10.38
N LYS A 106 -17.44 -3.88 9.27
CA LYS A 106 -16.64 -3.89 8.03
C LYS A 106 -15.27 -3.24 8.23
N ALA A 107 -15.22 -2.11 8.93
CA ALA A 107 -13.97 -1.42 9.25
C ALA A 107 -13.07 -2.27 10.17
N GLN A 108 -13.63 -3.02 11.12
CA GLN A 108 -12.88 -3.93 11.99
C GLN A 108 -12.26 -5.08 11.20
N ILE A 109 -13.02 -5.72 10.29
CA ILE A 109 -12.50 -6.78 9.42
C ILE A 109 -11.33 -6.25 8.58
N ALA A 110 -11.50 -5.07 7.96
CA ALA A 110 -10.43 -4.42 7.20
C ALA A 110 -9.18 -4.18 8.07
N ARG A 111 -9.35 -3.65 9.28
CA ARG A 111 -8.25 -3.39 10.22
C ARG A 111 -7.54 -4.67 10.65
N ILE A 112 -8.25 -5.77 10.88
CA ILE A 112 -7.65 -7.06 11.23
C ILE A 112 -6.77 -7.56 10.09
N ILE A 113 -7.28 -7.54 8.85
CA ILE A 113 -6.53 -7.96 7.66
C ILE A 113 -5.28 -7.09 7.47
N ILE A 114 -5.42 -5.76 7.58
CA ILE A 114 -4.30 -4.82 7.45
C ILE A 114 -3.26 -5.06 8.54
N THR A 115 -3.68 -5.22 9.80
CA THR A 115 -2.78 -5.44 10.94
C THR A 115 -2.00 -6.74 10.79
N PHE A 116 -2.68 -7.82 10.39
CA PHE A 116 -2.03 -9.09 10.11
C PHE A 116 -1.02 -8.97 8.97
N GLY A 117 -1.40 -8.30 7.87
CA GLY A 117 -0.49 -8.03 6.75
C GLY A 117 0.74 -7.22 7.16
N TYR A 118 0.58 -6.20 8.01
CA TYR A 118 1.70 -5.42 8.55
C TYR A 118 2.62 -6.27 9.43
N GLY A 119 2.05 -7.15 10.26
CA GLY A 119 2.82 -8.09 11.08
C GLY A 119 3.70 -9.02 10.24
N MET A 120 3.12 -9.64 9.19
CA MET A 120 3.87 -10.50 8.26
C MET A 120 4.98 -9.73 7.54
N MET A 121 4.67 -8.53 7.05
CA MET A 121 5.64 -7.69 6.34
C MET A 121 6.79 -7.26 7.26
N ALA A 122 6.49 -6.85 8.50
CA ALA A 122 7.50 -6.47 9.49
C ALA A 122 8.43 -7.65 9.84
N ALA A 123 7.87 -8.86 10.00
CA ALA A 123 8.64 -10.07 10.21
C ALA A 123 9.57 -10.36 9.01
N ALA A 124 9.05 -10.31 7.78
CA ALA A 124 9.83 -10.54 6.57
C ALA A 124 11.00 -9.54 6.42
N ILE A 125 10.75 -8.25 6.66
CA ILE A 125 11.80 -7.22 6.61
C ILE A 125 12.85 -7.44 7.70
N THR A 126 12.41 -7.79 8.91
CA THR A 126 13.32 -8.06 10.03
C THR A 126 14.25 -9.20 9.67
N VAL A 127 13.72 -10.29 9.10
CA VAL A 127 14.53 -11.42 8.61
C VAL A 127 15.48 -10.98 7.50
N MET A 128 15.02 -10.24 6.49
CA MET A 128 15.83 -9.77 5.38
C MET A 128 16.94 -8.77 5.78
N ALA A 129 16.70 -7.95 6.81
CA ALA A 129 17.70 -7.01 7.29
C ALA A 129 18.67 -7.70 8.27
N VAL A 130 18.15 -8.42 9.27
CA VAL A 130 18.99 -8.92 10.37
C VAL A 130 19.88 -10.09 9.95
N LEU A 131 19.40 -11.03 9.12
CA LEU A 131 20.20 -12.21 8.77
C LEU A 131 21.51 -11.88 8.03
N PRO A 132 21.53 -10.97 7.03
CA PRO A 132 22.78 -10.54 6.39
C PRO A 132 23.83 -9.95 7.34
N ILE A 133 23.42 -9.31 8.45
CA ILE A 133 24.34 -8.74 9.45
C ILE A 133 25.15 -9.86 10.13
N PHE A 134 24.55 -11.04 10.30
CA PHE A 134 25.19 -12.22 10.86
C PHE A 134 25.86 -13.11 9.79
N GLY A 135 25.94 -12.67 8.53
CA GLY A 135 26.52 -13.41 7.43
C GLY A 135 25.61 -14.50 6.84
N TYR A 136 24.35 -14.59 7.27
CA TYR A 136 23.38 -15.51 6.70
C TYR A 136 22.70 -14.88 5.48
N SER A 137 22.75 -15.56 4.33
CA SER A 137 21.95 -15.20 3.17
C SER A 137 20.55 -15.78 3.30
N VAL A 138 19.53 -14.95 3.04
CA VAL A 138 18.13 -15.38 2.93
C VAL A 138 17.85 -16.05 1.57
N ARG A 139 18.81 -16.01 0.64
CA ARG A 139 18.69 -16.46 -0.76
C ARG A 139 19.63 -17.60 -1.10
N HIS A 140 19.29 -18.28 -2.20
CA HIS A 140 20.12 -19.33 -2.78
C HIS A 140 21.42 -18.71 -3.32
N LEU A 141 22.54 -18.96 -2.64
CA LEU A 141 23.85 -18.56 -3.14
C LEU A 141 24.22 -19.43 -4.35
N SER A 142 24.64 -18.79 -5.44
CA SER A 142 25.30 -19.44 -6.58
C SER A 142 26.77 -19.03 -6.61
N ASN A 143 27.62 -19.73 -7.37
CA ASN A 143 29.04 -19.34 -7.53
C ASN A 143 29.24 -17.91 -8.07
N ILE A 144 28.23 -17.30 -8.69
CA ILE A 144 28.28 -15.90 -9.21
C ILE A 144 28.00 -14.88 -8.10
N THR A 145 27.28 -15.27 -7.05
CA THR A 145 26.90 -14.42 -5.90
C THR A 145 27.64 -14.78 -4.61
N ALA A 146 28.26 -15.97 -4.56
CA ALA A 146 29.06 -16.49 -3.45
C ALA A 146 30.36 -15.70 -3.21
N ASP A 147 30.84 -14.93 -4.18
CA ASP A 147 32.00 -14.06 -4.03
C ASP A 147 31.72 -12.81 -3.16
N LEU A 148 30.47 -12.57 -2.72
CA LEU A 148 30.18 -11.53 -1.74
C LEU A 148 30.31 -12.10 -0.32
N GLU A 149 31.49 -11.91 0.31
CA GLU A 149 31.70 -12.14 1.74
C GLU A 149 30.70 -11.37 2.64
N ARG A 150 30.05 -10.33 2.09
CA ARG A 150 29.10 -9.45 2.80
C ARG A 150 27.84 -9.24 1.95
N PRO A 151 26.74 -9.99 2.20
CA PRO A 151 25.50 -9.85 1.43
C PRO A 151 24.78 -8.53 1.73
N LEU A 152 24.17 -7.92 0.71
CA LEU A 152 23.24 -6.78 0.87
C LEU A 152 21.81 -7.28 1.15
N PRO A 153 20.95 -6.48 1.82
CA PRO A 153 19.55 -6.85 2.09
C PRO A 153 18.77 -7.24 0.84
N ILE A 154 18.99 -6.52 -0.27
CA ILE A 154 18.45 -6.86 -1.58
C ILE A 154 19.63 -7.02 -2.52
N GLN A 155 19.74 -8.21 -3.12
CA GLN A 155 20.76 -8.51 -4.11
C GLN A 155 20.50 -7.70 -5.38
N THR A 156 21.17 -6.55 -5.45
CA THR A 156 21.14 -5.61 -6.57
C THR A 156 22.56 -5.29 -6.98
N TYR A 157 22.74 -4.74 -8.17
CA TYR A 157 24.07 -4.46 -8.68
C TYR A 157 24.26 -2.95 -8.86
N TYR A 158 25.27 -2.42 -8.16
CA TYR A 158 25.67 -1.02 -8.23
C TYR A 158 26.91 -0.87 -9.14
N ILE A 159 27.04 0.30 -9.76
CA ILE A 159 28.16 0.64 -10.66
C ILE A 159 29.51 0.83 -9.94
N TYR A 160 29.50 0.85 -8.61
CA TYR A 160 30.67 1.00 -7.76
C TYR A 160 30.86 -0.24 -6.88
N ASP A 161 32.07 -0.43 -6.36
CA ASP A 161 32.38 -1.56 -5.49
C ASP A 161 31.68 -1.40 -4.13
N THR A 162 30.74 -2.31 -3.87
CA THR A 162 29.93 -2.36 -2.65
C THR A 162 30.49 -3.32 -1.60
N THR A 163 31.59 -4.03 -1.89
CA THR A 163 32.16 -5.02 -0.96
C THR A 163 33.11 -4.40 0.06
N ARG A 164 33.70 -3.24 -0.28
CA ARG A 164 34.68 -2.53 0.54
C ARG A 164 34.03 -1.61 1.57
N SER A 165 34.65 -1.49 2.73
CA SER A 165 34.27 -0.49 3.73
C SER A 165 34.91 0.87 3.37
N PRO A 166 34.20 2.01 3.51
CA PRO A 166 32.87 2.18 4.12
C PRO A 166 31.68 2.06 3.14
N GLN A 167 31.94 1.78 1.86
CA GLN A 167 30.89 1.75 0.81
C GLN A 167 29.81 0.73 1.14
N TYR A 168 30.19 -0.47 1.59
CA TYR A 168 29.25 -1.51 2.00
C TYR A 168 28.26 -0.99 3.05
N GLU A 169 28.75 -0.42 4.14
CA GLU A 169 27.91 0.06 5.24
C GLU A 169 26.98 1.19 4.80
N MET A 170 27.46 2.09 3.93
CA MET A 170 26.64 3.18 3.37
C MET A 170 25.56 2.64 2.43
N THR A 171 25.90 1.73 1.51
CA THR A 171 24.94 1.11 0.59
C THR A 171 23.90 0.33 1.35
N TYR A 172 24.31 -0.45 2.35
CA TYR A 172 23.42 -1.19 3.22
C TYR A 172 22.39 -0.25 3.87
N ALA A 173 22.86 0.81 4.54
CA ALA A 173 21.97 1.77 5.21
C ALA A 173 21.01 2.47 4.24
N VAL A 174 21.51 2.93 3.09
CA VAL A 174 20.71 3.61 2.07
C VAL A 174 19.67 2.66 1.47
N GLN A 175 20.05 1.41 1.20
CA GLN A 175 19.14 0.38 0.68
C GLN A 175 18.07 0.00 1.71
N SER A 176 18.40 -0.09 3.00
CA SER A 176 17.43 -0.32 4.07
C SER A 176 16.42 0.82 4.17
N ILE A 177 16.87 2.08 4.13
CA ILE A 177 15.98 3.25 4.17
C ILE A 177 15.06 3.28 2.95
N ALA A 178 15.60 3.04 1.75
CA ALA A 178 14.80 3.00 0.52
C ALA A 178 13.77 1.87 0.56
N SER A 179 14.14 0.71 1.10
CA SER A 179 13.24 -0.44 1.26
C SER A 179 12.10 -0.11 2.22
N LEU A 180 12.38 0.53 3.36
CA LEU A 180 11.36 0.99 4.30
C LEU A 180 10.40 1.99 3.64
N LEU A 181 10.90 2.96 2.88
CA LEU A 181 10.07 3.92 2.13
C LEU A 181 9.20 3.22 1.08
N CYS A 182 9.77 2.30 0.31
CA CYS A 182 9.05 1.48 -0.66
C CYS A 182 7.90 0.72 0.00
N ILE A 183 8.15 0.08 1.14
CA ILE A 183 7.14 -0.68 1.87
C ILE A 183 6.06 0.22 2.45
N MET A 184 6.42 1.38 3.01
CA MET A 184 5.44 2.36 3.50
C MET A 184 4.54 2.90 2.37
N CYS A 185 5.09 3.12 1.18
CA CYS A 185 4.31 3.50 -0.01
C CYS A 185 3.34 2.37 -0.38
N TYR A 186 3.85 1.15 -0.57
CA TYR A 186 3.08 0.00 -0.99
C TYR A 186 1.93 -0.31 -0.02
N THR A 187 2.28 -0.51 1.24
CA THR A 187 1.33 -0.87 2.30
C THR A 187 0.35 0.25 2.62
N GLY A 188 0.79 1.51 2.54
CA GLY A 188 -0.08 2.66 2.75
C GLY A 188 -1.17 2.77 1.68
N ILE A 189 -0.81 2.57 0.40
CA ILE A 189 -1.78 2.56 -0.71
C ILE A 189 -2.76 1.40 -0.55
N ASP A 190 -2.27 0.19 -0.26
CA ASP A 190 -3.15 -0.97 -0.07
C ASP A 190 -4.09 -0.80 1.13
N SER A 191 -3.60 -0.27 2.24
CA SER A 191 -4.43 -0.02 3.43
C SER A 191 -5.57 0.96 3.11
N PHE A 192 -5.27 2.02 2.36
CA PHE A 192 -6.29 2.96 1.90
C PHE A 192 -7.33 2.29 0.99
N LEU A 193 -6.87 1.53 -0.02
CA LEU A 193 -7.75 0.84 -0.96
C LEU A 193 -8.62 -0.20 -0.24
N SER A 194 -8.05 -1.01 0.64
CA SER A 194 -8.78 -2.00 1.45
C SER A 194 -9.86 -1.33 2.30
N LEU A 195 -9.52 -0.28 3.06
CA LEU A 195 -10.50 0.46 3.86
C LEU A 195 -11.64 1.03 2.99
N SER A 196 -11.31 1.55 1.82
CA SER A 196 -12.31 2.08 0.87
C SER A 196 -13.24 0.99 0.35
N VAL A 197 -12.70 -0.18 -0.03
CA VAL A 197 -13.50 -1.34 -0.48
C VAL A 197 -14.44 -1.83 0.61
N PHE A 198 -13.94 -1.97 1.84
CA PHE A 198 -14.78 -2.40 2.97
C PHE A 198 -15.83 -1.35 3.35
N HIS A 199 -15.52 -0.06 3.25
CA HIS A 199 -16.51 1.02 3.43
C HIS A 199 -17.64 0.91 2.40
N ILE A 200 -17.30 0.79 1.11
CA ILE A 200 -18.29 0.64 0.04
C ILE A 200 -19.12 -0.64 0.25
N SER A 201 -18.49 -1.75 0.64
CA SER A 201 -19.23 -2.99 0.98
C SER A 201 -20.24 -2.76 2.11
N GLY A 202 -19.87 -2.01 3.16
CA GLY A 202 -20.79 -1.66 4.23
C GLY A 202 -21.96 -0.78 3.77
N GLN A 203 -21.70 0.20 2.90
CA GLN A 203 -22.74 1.04 2.29
C GLN A 203 -23.72 0.21 1.44
N LEU A 204 -23.22 -0.77 0.68
CA LEU A 204 -24.06 -1.70 -0.09
C LEU A 204 -24.93 -2.57 0.81
N ASP A 205 -24.41 -3.06 1.94
CA ASP A 205 -25.19 -3.83 2.92
C ASP A 205 -26.30 -2.98 3.55
N ILE A 206 -26.01 -1.71 3.88
CA ILE A 206 -27.01 -0.75 4.37
C ILE A 206 -28.10 -0.52 3.32
N LEU A 207 -27.71 -0.26 2.07
CA LEU A 207 -28.64 -0.05 0.96
C LEU A 207 -29.56 -1.26 0.78
N ARG A 208 -29.00 -2.48 0.81
CA ARG A 208 -29.75 -3.73 0.74
C ARG A 208 -30.78 -3.82 1.87
N ASN A 209 -30.39 -3.53 3.11
CA ASN A 209 -31.29 -3.57 4.26
C ASN A 209 -32.45 -2.56 4.13
N ARG A 210 -32.14 -1.33 3.68
CA ARG A 210 -33.17 -0.31 3.42
C ARG A 210 -34.17 -0.77 2.37
N LEU A 211 -33.71 -1.38 1.26
CA LEU A 211 -34.57 -1.88 0.19
C LEU A 211 -35.49 -3.02 0.67
N LEU A 212 -34.97 -3.95 1.48
CA LEU A 212 -35.78 -5.05 2.04
C LEU A 212 -36.88 -4.54 2.98
N HIS A 213 -36.62 -3.49 3.74
CA HIS A 213 -37.61 -2.89 4.65
C HIS A 213 -38.53 -1.89 3.94
N LEU A 214 -38.12 -1.34 2.80
CA LEU A 214 -38.97 -0.51 1.95
C LEU A 214 -40.21 -1.27 1.48
N HIS A 215 -40.05 -2.56 1.13
CA HIS A 215 -41.17 -3.41 0.71
C HIS A 215 -42.17 -3.68 1.86
N ALA A 216 -41.72 -3.69 3.11
CA ALA A 216 -42.60 -3.82 4.28
C ALA A 216 -43.43 -2.54 4.53
N VAL A 217 -42.88 -1.36 4.20
CA VAL A 217 -43.59 -0.07 4.25
C VAL A 217 -44.47 0.13 3.01
N ALA A 218 -44.10 -0.47 1.86
CA ALA A 218 -44.86 -0.47 0.62
C ALA A 218 -46.14 -1.33 0.64
N ASN A 219 -46.75 -1.54 1.82
CA ASN A 219 -48.18 -1.76 1.95
C ASN A 219 -49.00 -0.48 1.59
N PHE A 220 -48.50 0.32 0.64
CA PHE A 220 -49.19 1.47 0.04
C PHE A 220 -50.56 1.06 -0.53
N ASN A 221 -50.68 -0.20 -0.98
CA ASN A 221 -51.96 -0.77 -1.42
C ASN A 221 -53.01 -0.87 -0.30
N ASN A 222 -52.62 -1.08 0.97
CA ASN A 222 -53.55 -1.11 2.09
C ASN A 222 -53.97 0.29 2.53
N VAL A 223 -53.07 1.28 2.43
CA VAL A 223 -53.40 2.70 2.68
C VAL A 223 -54.32 3.24 1.59
N LEU A 224 -54.09 2.88 0.31
CA LEU A 224 -54.97 3.24 -0.81
C LEU A 224 -56.33 2.54 -0.74
N LYS A 225 -56.38 1.26 -0.34
CA LYS A 225 -57.67 0.55 -0.13
C LYS A 225 -58.55 1.20 0.93
N ASN A 226 -57.96 1.73 2.00
CA ASN A 226 -58.71 2.44 3.04
C ASN A 226 -59.26 3.81 2.57
N ILE A 227 -58.74 4.38 1.49
CA ILE A 227 -59.27 5.64 0.92
C ILE A 227 -60.49 5.37 0.01
N TYR A 228 -60.57 4.21 -0.63
CA TYR A 228 -61.72 3.83 -1.47
C TYR A 228 -62.94 3.29 -0.70
N ILE A 229 -62.82 3.00 0.60
CA ILE A 229 -63.94 2.55 1.44
C ILE A 229 -64.74 3.76 2.00
N TYR A 230 -64.24 4.99 1.84
CA TYR A 230 -64.87 6.22 2.32
C TYR A 230 -65.39 7.16 1.20
N ILE A 231 -65.54 6.65 -0.02
CA ILE A 231 -66.28 7.29 -1.12
C ILE A 231 -67.44 6.37 -1.51
#